data_AF-A0A2S2QPG2-F1
#
_entry.id   AF-A0A2S2QPG2-F1
#
_cell.length_a   1.000
_cell.length_b   1.000
_cell.length_c   1.000
_cell.angle_alpha   90.00
_cell.angle_beta   90.00
_cell.angle_gamma   90.00
#
_symmetry.space_group_name_H-M   'P 1'
#
loop_
_entity.id
_entity.type
_entity.pdbx_description
1 polymer ?
#
loop_
_entity_poly.entity_id
_entity_poly.type
_entity_poly.pdbx_seq_one_letter_code
_entity_poly.pdbx_strand_id
1 'polypeptide(L)'
;MNEPSNFVNGDWEGCKFNHSNNWENPQYIPNVDGGKLNYKTICMSAEQYAGVHYNIHNIYGFSEAITTQFALSVIQNARPFVISRSSFAGLGHFAGHWTGDIYSTWDDMKQSITDIIVFNMFGIPLVGADICGFNKNTTVELCSRWSQLGAFYPFSRNHNSNENFDQDPVALGPLVTESAKKALLIRYSLLPYLYSLFWRSHIYGETVARSLFFECVYICYQIND
;
A
#
# COMPACT_ATOMS: atom_id res chain seq x y z
N MET A 1 -3.21 -9.56 3.29
CA MET A 1 -3.41 -10.34 4.54
C MET A 1 -2.08 -10.83 5.12
N ASN A 2 -0.96 -10.21 4.75
CA ASN A 2 0.38 -10.72 5.00
C ASN A 2 1.15 -9.93 6.05
N GLU A 3 0.42 -9.31 6.97
CA GLU A 3 0.97 -8.72 8.18
C GLU A 3 1.73 -9.73 9.05
N PRO A 4 1.30 -10.99 9.29
CA PRO A 4 0.15 -11.76 8.80
C PRO A 4 -1.13 -11.49 9.58
N SER A 5 -2.23 -11.25 8.87
CA SER A 5 -3.52 -10.97 9.51
C SER A 5 -4.18 -12.27 9.99
N ASN A 6 -4.73 -12.22 11.20
CA ASN A 6 -5.52 -13.29 11.79
C ASN A 6 -6.85 -12.73 12.34
N PHE A 7 -7.95 -13.47 12.17
CA PHE A 7 -9.26 -13.06 12.68
C PHE A 7 -9.37 -13.21 14.19
N VAL A 8 -8.60 -14.13 14.77
CA VAL A 8 -8.40 -14.28 16.22
C VAL A 8 -7.08 -13.65 16.66
N ASN A 9 -6.90 -13.47 17.97
CA ASN A 9 -5.66 -12.94 18.52
C ASN A 9 -4.74 -14.11 18.90
N GLY A 10 -3.67 -14.33 18.13
CA GLY A 10 -2.78 -15.46 18.35
C GLY A 10 -3.22 -16.71 17.60
N ASP A 11 -3.53 -17.77 18.35
CA ASP A 11 -4.07 -19.03 17.85
C ASP A 11 -5.54 -19.20 18.31
N TRP A 12 -6.21 -20.26 17.86
CA TRP A 12 -7.61 -20.56 18.20
C TRP A 12 -7.88 -20.61 19.72
N GLU A 13 -6.93 -21.15 20.48
CA GLU A 13 -6.98 -21.22 21.96
C GLU A 13 -6.24 -20.05 22.64
N GLY A 14 -5.83 -19.04 21.88
CA GLY A 14 -4.91 -17.99 22.32
C GLY A 14 -3.46 -18.46 22.34
N CYS A 15 -2.56 -17.62 22.86
CA CYS A 15 -1.14 -17.92 22.91
C CYS A 15 -0.74 -18.56 24.23
N LYS A 16 0.04 -19.64 24.15
CA LYS A 16 0.56 -20.33 25.33
C LYS A 16 1.58 -19.44 26.03
N PHE A 17 1.33 -19.12 27.29
CA PHE A 17 2.30 -18.47 28.14
C PHE A 17 3.33 -19.50 28.59
N ASN A 18 4.58 -19.33 28.16
CA ASN A 18 5.70 -20.03 28.78
C ASN A 18 6.41 -19.05 29.73
N HIS A 19 6.47 -19.38 31.02
CA HIS A 19 7.09 -18.52 32.03
C HIS A 19 8.58 -18.25 31.77
N SER A 20 9.24 -19.03 30.90
CA SER A 20 10.64 -18.79 30.53
C SER A 20 10.82 -17.71 29.44
N ASN A 21 9.76 -17.25 28.75
CA ASN A 21 9.89 -16.35 27.61
C ASN A 21 8.80 -15.27 27.64
N ASN A 22 9.19 -14.00 27.75
CA ASN A 22 8.25 -12.86 27.82
C ASN A 22 7.77 -12.36 26.43
N TRP A 23 7.64 -13.22 25.42
CA TRP A 23 7.34 -12.78 24.05
C TRP A 23 5.91 -12.26 23.86
N GLU A 24 4.93 -12.92 24.48
CA GLU A 24 3.52 -12.50 24.39
C GLU A 24 3.22 -11.27 25.27
N ASN A 25 4.01 -11.08 26.33
CA ASN A 25 3.87 -9.98 27.28
C ASN A 25 5.25 -9.41 27.65
N PRO A 26 5.91 -8.70 26.74
CA PRO A 26 7.20 -8.09 26.99
C PRO A 26 7.08 -6.97 28.03
N GLN A 27 8.20 -6.59 28.64
CA GLN A 27 8.24 -5.52 29.65
C GLN A 27 7.70 -4.18 29.11
N TYR A 28 7.88 -3.93 27.81
CA TYR A 28 7.35 -2.76 27.11
C TYR A 28 6.59 -3.20 25.87
N ILE A 29 5.35 -2.73 25.75
CA ILE A 29 4.51 -2.90 24.57
C ILE A 29 4.35 -1.50 23.96
N PRO A 30 4.75 -1.28 22.69
CA PRO A 30 4.45 -0.05 21.98
C PRO A 30 2.94 0.19 21.92
N ASN A 31 2.50 1.42 21.62
CA ASN A 31 1.07 1.75 21.49
C ASN A 31 0.45 1.17 20.20
N VAL A 32 0.41 -0.16 20.09
CA VAL A 32 -0.21 -0.92 19.00
C VAL A 32 -1.70 -1.07 19.25
N ASP A 33 -2.47 -1.23 18.17
CA ASP A 33 -3.90 -1.48 18.28
C ASP A 33 -4.20 -2.74 19.11
N GLY A 34 -5.28 -2.72 19.88
CA GLY A 34 -5.65 -3.78 20.82
C GLY A 34 -4.71 -3.95 22.03
N GLY A 35 -3.65 -3.15 22.16
CA GLY A 35 -2.78 -3.10 23.34
C GLY A 35 -1.90 -4.33 23.58
N LYS A 36 -1.77 -5.22 22.59
CA LYS A 36 -0.98 -6.45 22.67
C LYS A 36 -0.44 -6.84 21.30
N LEU A 37 0.75 -7.44 21.27
CA LEU A 37 1.44 -7.72 20.01
C LEU A 37 0.75 -8.78 19.14
N ASN A 38 0.07 -9.75 19.75
CA ASN A 38 -0.67 -10.80 19.03
C ASN A 38 -2.08 -10.37 18.60
N TYR A 39 -2.43 -9.08 18.72
CA TYR A 39 -3.73 -8.59 18.31
C TYR A 39 -3.88 -8.71 16.78
N LYS A 40 -4.91 -9.43 16.33
CA LYS A 40 -5.21 -9.68 14.91
C LYS A 40 -4.03 -10.22 14.08
N THR A 41 -3.12 -10.94 14.73
CA THR A 41 -2.01 -11.66 14.12
C THR A 41 -1.75 -12.97 14.88
N ILE A 42 -0.66 -13.66 14.59
CA ILE A 42 -0.30 -14.94 15.21
C ILE A 42 0.48 -14.74 16.52
N CYS A 43 0.74 -15.81 17.26
CA CYS A 43 1.48 -15.75 18.52
C CYS A 43 2.92 -15.27 18.33
N MET A 44 3.39 -14.41 19.23
CA MET A 44 4.76 -13.89 19.18
C MET A 44 5.82 -14.98 19.39
N SER A 45 5.45 -16.02 20.15
CA SER A 45 6.26 -17.21 20.40
C SER A 45 6.24 -18.23 19.25
N ALA A 46 5.44 -18.01 18.19
CA ALA A 46 5.39 -18.94 17.06
C ALA A 46 6.77 -19.08 16.40
N GLU A 47 7.18 -20.32 16.14
CA GLU A 47 8.50 -20.61 15.57
C GLU A 47 8.45 -20.61 14.04
N GLN A 48 9.41 -19.93 13.43
CA GLN A 48 9.68 -19.99 11.99
C GLN A 48 11.15 -20.30 11.77
N TYR A 49 11.53 -20.67 10.55
CA TYR A 49 12.91 -21.00 10.21
C TYR A 49 13.92 -19.89 10.57
N ALA A 50 13.55 -18.63 10.36
CA ALA A 50 14.40 -17.47 10.64
C ALA A 50 14.39 -17.01 12.12
N GLY A 51 13.57 -17.63 12.97
CA GLY A 51 13.45 -17.29 14.38
C GLY A 51 12.00 -17.22 14.87
N VAL A 52 11.82 -16.80 16.12
CA VAL A 52 10.51 -16.58 16.73
C VAL A 52 9.80 -15.38 16.10
N HIS A 53 8.48 -15.47 15.93
CA HIS A 53 7.67 -14.47 15.26
C HIS A 53 7.82 -13.07 15.86
N TYR A 54 8.02 -12.95 17.17
CA TYR A 54 8.33 -11.68 17.85
C TYR A 54 9.41 -10.85 17.14
N ASN A 55 10.47 -11.51 16.66
CA ASN A 55 11.60 -10.83 16.02
C ASN A 55 11.38 -10.55 14.53
N ILE A 56 10.47 -11.29 13.89
CA ILE A 56 10.34 -11.32 12.42
C ILE A 56 8.93 -10.99 11.92
N HIS A 57 8.01 -10.60 12.81
CA HIS A 57 6.65 -10.20 12.47
C HIS A 57 6.63 -9.16 11.34
N ASN A 58 7.40 -8.08 11.51
CA ASN A 58 7.46 -6.98 10.55
C ASN A 58 8.08 -7.34 9.19
N ILE A 59 8.74 -8.50 9.06
CA ILE A 59 9.30 -8.96 7.77
C ILE A 59 8.48 -10.06 7.11
N TYR A 60 7.31 -10.43 7.66
CA TYR A 60 6.48 -11.50 7.11
C TYR A 60 6.08 -11.21 5.65
N GLY A 61 5.37 -10.10 5.41
CA GLY A 61 4.97 -9.70 4.06
C GLY A 61 6.15 -9.39 3.12
N PHE A 62 7.28 -8.91 3.67
CA PHE A 62 8.52 -8.73 2.91
C PHE A 62 9.09 -10.06 2.41
N SER A 63 9.15 -11.08 3.27
CA SER A 63 9.63 -12.42 2.91
C SER A 63 8.71 -13.13 1.90
N GLU A 64 7.40 -12.93 2.02
CA GLU A 64 6.43 -13.41 1.04
C GLU A 64 6.61 -12.72 -0.32
N ALA A 65 6.82 -11.40 -0.34
CA ALA A 65 7.04 -10.64 -1.57
C ALA A 65 8.31 -11.09 -2.31
N ILE A 66 9.42 -11.33 -1.60
CA ILE A 66 10.66 -11.89 -2.17
C ILE A 66 10.37 -13.24 -2.83
N THR A 67 9.74 -14.15 -2.09
CA THR A 67 9.46 -15.51 -2.56
C THR A 67 8.54 -15.50 -3.78
N THR A 68 7.50 -14.66 -3.75
CA THR A 68 6.52 -14.52 -4.83
C THR A 68 7.15 -13.91 -6.08
N GLN A 69 7.97 -12.88 -5.92
CA GLN A 69 8.71 -12.24 -6.99
C GLN A 69 9.61 -13.25 -7.71
N PHE A 70 10.38 -14.04 -6.94
CA PHE A 70 11.26 -15.07 -7.49
C PHE A 70 10.45 -16.13 -8.25
N ALA A 71 9.39 -16.67 -7.63
CA ALA A 71 8.54 -17.68 -8.25
C ALA A 71 7.95 -17.20 -9.58
N LEU A 72 7.39 -15.98 -9.63
CA LEU A 72 6.83 -15.41 -10.85
C LEU A 72 7.88 -15.18 -11.93
N SER A 73 9.10 -14.76 -11.56
CA SER A 73 10.20 -14.58 -12.51
C SER A 73 10.57 -15.88 -13.22
N VAL A 74 10.55 -17.01 -12.50
CA VAL A 74 10.83 -18.35 -13.05
C VAL A 74 9.65 -18.88 -13.88
N ILE A 75 8.42 -18.74 -13.37
CA ILE A 75 7.21 -19.25 -14.04
C ILE A 75 6.95 -18.53 -15.36
N GLN A 76 7.12 -17.20 -15.39
CA GLN A 76 6.74 -16.37 -16.53
C GLN A 76 7.92 -16.01 -17.44
N ASN A 77 9.16 -16.18 -16.95
CA ASN A 77 10.37 -15.72 -17.65
C ASN A 77 10.28 -14.24 -18.10
N ALA A 78 9.68 -13.40 -17.25
CA ALA A 78 9.42 -12.00 -17.50
C ALA A 78 9.54 -11.20 -16.20
N ARG A 79 9.51 -9.86 -16.28
CA ARG A 79 9.49 -9.02 -15.08
C ARG A 79 8.21 -9.30 -14.29
N PRO A 80 8.32 -9.72 -13.03
CA PRO A 80 7.14 -10.01 -12.20
C PRO A 80 6.44 -8.71 -11.79
N PHE A 81 5.13 -8.81 -11.59
CA PHE A 81 4.29 -7.74 -11.06
C PHE A 81 3.62 -8.22 -9.78
N VAL A 82 4.16 -7.79 -8.63
CA VAL A 82 3.67 -8.16 -7.29
C VAL A 82 3.22 -6.89 -6.58
N ILE A 83 2.04 -6.92 -5.97
CA ILE A 83 1.51 -5.84 -5.14
C ILE A 83 1.23 -6.42 -3.75
N SER A 84 1.90 -5.88 -2.72
CA SER A 84 1.82 -6.36 -1.34
C SER A 84 1.11 -5.36 -0.43
N ARG A 85 0.40 -5.87 0.58
CA ARG A 85 -0.20 -5.04 1.63
C ARG A 85 0.82 -4.71 2.71
N SER A 86 1.31 -5.72 3.43
CA SER A 86 2.38 -5.52 4.41
C SER A 86 3.70 -5.20 3.71
N SER A 87 4.51 -4.34 4.33
CA SER A 87 5.79 -3.88 3.78
C SER A 87 6.84 -3.70 4.86
N PHE A 88 8.10 -3.83 4.47
CA PHE A 88 9.28 -3.49 5.28
C PHE A 88 10.29 -2.74 4.42
N ALA A 89 11.32 -2.16 5.05
CA ALA A 89 12.39 -1.48 4.33
C ALA A 89 13.01 -2.38 3.25
N GLY A 90 13.01 -1.91 2.00
CA GLY A 90 13.50 -2.67 0.84
C GLY A 90 12.42 -3.38 0.02
N LEU A 91 11.14 -3.36 0.42
CA LEU A 91 10.05 -4.00 -0.34
C LEU A 91 10.04 -3.59 -1.82
N GLY A 92 10.32 -2.32 -2.12
CA GLY A 92 10.25 -1.77 -3.47
C GLY A 92 11.21 -2.39 -4.49
N HIS A 93 12.19 -3.17 -4.04
CA HIS A 93 13.00 -4.00 -4.93
C HIS A 93 12.22 -5.20 -5.50
N PHE A 94 11.22 -5.70 -4.76
CA PHE A 94 10.52 -6.94 -5.04
C PHE A 94 9.05 -6.74 -5.44
N ALA A 95 8.38 -5.73 -4.89
CA ALA A 95 6.94 -5.52 -5.06
C ALA A 95 6.55 -4.04 -4.99
N GLY A 96 5.38 -3.72 -5.54
CA GLY A 96 4.66 -2.49 -5.24
C GLY A 96 3.76 -2.62 -4.02
N HIS A 97 3.05 -1.55 -3.69
CA HIS A 97 2.18 -1.45 -2.53
C HIS A 97 0.84 -0.78 -2.88
N TRP A 98 -0.21 -1.11 -2.14
CA TRP A 98 -1.41 -0.27 -2.11
C TRP A 98 -1.77 0.05 -0.66
N THR A 99 -2.30 1.24 -0.42
CA THR A 99 -2.51 1.82 0.93
C THR A 99 -3.59 1.12 1.76
N GLY A 100 -4.11 -0.02 1.32
CA GLY A 100 -5.06 -0.83 2.06
C GLY A 100 -6.50 -0.35 1.97
N ASP A 101 -7.27 -0.76 2.97
CA ASP A 101 -8.73 -0.72 2.99
C ASP A 101 -9.23 0.67 3.44
N ILE A 102 -8.95 1.70 2.62
CA ILE A 102 -9.35 3.09 2.86
C ILE A 102 -10.85 3.32 2.63
N TYR A 103 -11.43 4.36 3.20
CA TYR A 103 -12.83 4.73 3.03
C TYR A 103 -13.07 5.65 1.83
N SER A 104 -14.29 5.57 1.30
CA SER A 104 -14.79 6.46 0.25
C SER A 104 -15.14 7.85 0.81
N THR A 105 -14.13 8.59 1.26
CA THR A 105 -14.25 9.96 1.82
C THR A 105 -13.28 10.93 1.14
N TRP A 106 -13.56 12.22 1.24
CA TRP A 106 -12.65 13.27 0.76
C TRP A 106 -11.35 13.33 1.56
N ASP A 107 -11.41 13.00 2.86
CA ASP A 107 -10.23 12.98 3.73
C ASP A 107 -9.26 11.87 3.32
N ASP A 108 -9.76 10.68 2.99
CA ASP A 108 -8.92 9.56 2.54
C ASP A 108 -8.36 9.83 1.13
N MET A 109 -9.14 10.45 0.24
CA MET A 109 -8.62 10.94 -1.04
C MET A 109 -7.49 11.94 -0.84
N LYS A 110 -7.63 12.89 0.09
CA LYS A 110 -6.57 13.87 0.41
C LYS A 110 -5.34 13.18 1.01
N GLN A 111 -5.54 12.28 1.97
CA GLN A 111 -4.46 11.56 2.67
C GLN A 111 -3.64 10.70 1.71
N SER A 112 -4.28 10.09 0.71
CA SER A 112 -3.60 9.26 -0.30
C SER A 112 -2.42 9.95 -1.00
N ILE A 113 -2.46 11.28 -1.15
CA ILE A 113 -1.39 12.06 -1.79
C ILE A 113 -0.13 11.98 -0.93
N THR A 114 -0.28 12.21 0.38
CA THR A 114 0.82 12.12 1.35
C THR A 114 1.37 10.70 1.41
N ASP A 115 0.49 9.69 1.49
CA ASP A 115 0.91 8.30 1.58
C ASP A 115 1.76 7.89 0.35
N ILE A 116 1.32 8.23 -0.85
CA ILE A 116 2.04 7.92 -2.09
C ILE A 116 3.41 8.59 -2.15
N ILE A 117 3.50 9.86 -1.73
CA ILE A 117 4.79 10.58 -1.65
C ILE A 117 5.72 9.91 -0.64
N VAL A 118 5.20 9.54 0.53
CA VAL A 118 5.96 8.90 1.61
C VAL A 118 6.46 7.52 1.19
N PHE A 119 5.64 6.69 0.54
CA PHE A 119 6.09 5.40 0.00
C PHE A 119 7.13 5.55 -1.11
N ASN A 120 7.06 6.61 -1.93
CA ASN A 120 8.14 6.93 -2.87
C ASN A 120 9.45 7.24 -2.12
N MET A 121 9.41 7.98 -1.01
CA MET A 121 10.60 8.22 -0.16
C MET A 121 11.12 6.92 0.48
N PHE A 122 10.26 5.95 0.77
CA PHE A 122 10.65 4.62 1.25
C PHE A 122 11.23 3.71 0.15
N GLY A 123 11.37 4.22 -1.08
CA GLY A 123 11.87 3.44 -2.21
C GLY A 123 10.86 2.44 -2.76
N ILE A 124 9.55 2.65 -2.52
CA ILE A 124 8.45 1.84 -3.04
C ILE A 124 7.64 2.70 -4.02
N PRO A 125 8.18 3.02 -5.21
CA PRO A 125 7.58 3.98 -6.13
C PRO A 125 6.31 3.46 -6.79
N LEU A 126 6.16 2.14 -6.94
CA LEU A 126 4.95 1.51 -7.47
C LEU A 126 3.90 1.42 -6.36
N VAL A 127 3.28 2.56 -6.06
CA VAL A 127 2.29 2.70 -4.99
C VAL A 127 1.05 3.45 -5.45
N GLY A 128 -0.09 3.14 -4.84
CA GLY A 128 -1.36 3.80 -5.10
C GLY A 128 -2.40 3.50 -4.03
N ALA A 129 -3.49 4.25 -4.07
CA ALA A 129 -4.68 4.01 -3.27
C ALA A 129 -5.80 3.40 -4.12
N ASP A 130 -6.78 2.79 -3.47
CA ASP A 130 -7.99 2.32 -4.13
C ASP A 130 -8.83 3.52 -4.58
N ILE A 131 -8.79 3.79 -5.89
CA ILE A 131 -9.46 4.93 -6.49
C ILE A 131 -10.96 4.83 -6.24
N CYS A 132 -11.54 5.94 -5.77
CA CYS A 132 -12.93 6.09 -5.30
C CYS A 132 -13.20 5.58 -3.87
N GLY A 133 -12.21 4.94 -3.22
CA GLY A 133 -12.29 4.36 -1.89
C GLY A 133 -12.61 2.86 -1.94
N PHE A 134 -12.25 2.13 -0.88
CA PHE A 134 -12.53 0.69 -0.75
C PHE A 134 -13.75 0.43 0.14
N ASN A 135 -13.80 1.06 1.31
CA ASN A 135 -14.84 0.90 2.30
C ASN A 135 -15.94 1.96 2.14
N LYS A 136 -17.20 1.54 2.27
CA LYS A 136 -18.42 2.34 2.05
C LYS A 136 -18.61 2.78 0.61
N ASN A 137 -19.86 3.09 0.31
CA ASN A 137 -20.30 3.66 -0.96
C ASN A 137 -19.64 5.03 -1.22
N THR A 138 -19.08 5.19 -2.42
CA THR A 138 -18.53 6.47 -2.90
C THR A 138 -19.64 7.45 -3.29
N THR A 139 -19.29 8.63 -3.78
CA THR A 139 -20.25 9.53 -4.44
C THR A 139 -19.79 9.79 -5.87
N VAL A 140 -20.71 10.13 -6.77
CA VAL A 140 -20.38 10.46 -8.17
C VAL A 140 -19.33 11.58 -8.23
N GLU A 141 -19.48 12.62 -7.39
CA GLU A 141 -18.53 13.73 -7.34
C GLU A 141 -17.17 13.29 -6.81
N LEU A 142 -17.13 12.54 -5.69
CA LEU A 142 -15.89 12.04 -5.11
C LEU A 142 -15.15 11.15 -6.11
N CYS A 143 -15.82 10.17 -6.70
CA CYS A 143 -15.19 9.23 -7.63
C CYS A 143 -14.77 9.91 -8.95
N SER A 144 -15.50 10.94 -9.39
CA SER A 144 -15.07 11.80 -10.51
C SER A 144 -13.74 12.51 -10.20
N ARG A 145 -13.59 13.10 -9.00
CA ARG A 145 -12.32 13.72 -8.56
C ARG A 145 -11.22 12.72 -8.31
N TRP A 146 -11.53 11.61 -7.67
CA TRP A 146 -10.56 10.58 -7.38
C TRP A 146 -10.07 9.90 -8.66
N SER A 147 -10.89 9.76 -9.69
CA SER A 147 -10.44 9.30 -11.01
C SER A 147 -9.45 10.26 -11.67
N GLN A 148 -9.66 11.57 -11.51
CA GLN A 148 -8.73 12.60 -12.00
C GLN A 148 -7.38 12.52 -11.29
N LEU A 149 -7.39 12.42 -9.95
CA LEU A 149 -6.18 12.29 -9.12
C LEU A 149 -5.48 10.94 -9.36
N GLY A 150 -6.23 9.84 -9.27
CA GLY A 150 -5.75 8.47 -9.28
C GLY A 150 -5.09 8.06 -10.60
N ALA A 151 -5.46 8.70 -11.70
CA ALA A 151 -4.75 8.56 -12.97
C ALA A 151 -3.26 8.99 -12.89
N PHE A 152 -2.87 9.78 -11.88
CA PHE A 152 -1.48 10.17 -11.63
C PHE A 152 -0.79 9.38 -10.52
N TYR A 153 -1.47 8.43 -9.87
CA TYR A 153 -0.79 7.48 -8.99
C TYR A 153 0.15 6.59 -9.80
N PRO A 154 1.38 6.31 -9.31
CA PRO A 154 2.27 5.38 -10.00
C PRO A 154 1.61 4.01 -10.23
N PHE A 155 0.94 3.46 -9.22
CA PHE A 155 0.02 2.33 -9.34
C PHE A 155 -1.44 2.84 -9.33
N SER A 156 -2.16 2.68 -10.44
CA SER A 156 -3.52 3.23 -10.61
C SER A 156 -4.53 2.09 -10.70
N ARG A 157 -5.32 1.88 -9.64
CA ARG A 157 -6.34 0.82 -9.54
C ARG A 157 -7.63 1.37 -8.94
N ASN A 158 -8.78 1.07 -9.54
CA ASN A 158 -10.08 1.14 -8.88
C ASN A 158 -10.39 -0.24 -8.30
N HIS A 159 -10.71 -0.31 -7.02
CA HIS A 159 -11.02 -1.54 -6.30
C HIS A 159 -12.04 -1.24 -5.20
N ASN A 160 -12.95 -2.17 -4.94
CA ASN A 160 -14.15 -1.94 -4.13
C ASN A 160 -14.39 -3.12 -3.19
N SER A 161 -15.01 -2.87 -2.04
CA SER A 161 -15.50 -3.92 -1.15
C SER A 161 -16.76 -4.59 -1.71
N ASN A 162 -16.96 -5.87 -1.35
CA ASN A 162 -18.06 -6.70 -1.84
C ASN A 162 -19.46 -6.20 -1.43
N GLU A 163 -19.56 -5.38 -0.38
CA GLU A 163 -20.84 -4.91 0.18
C GLU A 163 -21.30 -3.56 -0.42
N ASN A 164 -20.43 -2.90 -1.19
CA ASN A 164 -20.72 -1.59 -1.76
C ASN A 164 -21.41 -1.73 -3.13
N PHE A 165 -22.06 -0.66 -3.59
CA PHE A 165 -22.50 -0.59 -4.99
C PHE A 165 -21.32 -0.50 -5.95
N ASP A 166 -21.56 -0.81 -7.22
CA ASP A 166 -20.57 -0.75 -8.29
C ASP A 166 -19.97 0.66 -8.47
N GLN A 167 -18.65 0.74 -8.53
CA GLN A 167 -17.93 2.01 -8.67
C GLN A 167 -16.96 2.07 -9.86
N ASP A 168 -17.04 1.10 -10.77
CA ASP A 168 -16.36 1.26 -12.06
C ASP A 168 -16.89 2.50 -12.79
N PRO A 169 -16.08 3.17 -13.64
CA PRO A 169 -16.45 4.47 -14.19
C PRO A 169 -17.78 4.50 -14.95
N VAL A 170 -18.21 3.38 -15.53
CA VAL A 170 -19.43 3.29 -16.33
C VAL A 170 -20.65 3.12 -15.42
N ALA A 171 -20.54 2.35 -14.34
CA ALA A 171 -21.60 2.16 -13.35
C ALA A 171 -22.03 3.47 -12.65
N LEU A 172 -21.10 4.40 -12.42
CA LEU A 172 -21.39 5.68 -11.75
C LEU A 172 -21.89 6.80 -12.66
N GLY A 173 -22.08 6.50 -13.95
CA GLY A 173 -22.71 7.38 -14.91
C GLY A 173 -21.77 8.38 -15.62
N PRO A 174 -22.34 9.27 -16.46
CA PRO A 174 -21.59 10.03 -17.45
C PRO A 174 -20.46 10.90 -16.87
N LEU A 175 -20.69 11.55 -15.72
CA LEU A 175 -19.70 12.44 -15.11
C LEU A 175 -18.41 11.71 -14.74
N VAL A 176 -18.52 10.52 -14.13
CA VAL A 176 -17.35 9.72 -13.74
C VAL A 176 -16.71 9.11 -14.98
N THR A 177 -17.51 8.59 -15.92
CA THR A 177 -17.02 8.05 -17.19
C THR A 177 -16.18 9.08 -17.95
N GLU A 178 -16.67 10.31 -18.12
CA GLU A 178 -15.97 11.38 -18.83
C GLU A 178 -14.68 11.79 -18.12
N SER A 179 -14.73 11.96 -16.80
CA SER A 179 -13.57 12.33 -15.99
C SER A 179 -12.49 11.26 -16.01
N ALA A 180 -12.87 9.99 -15.79
CA ALA A 180 -11.97 8.85 -15.86
C ALA A 180 -11.37 8.70 -17.26
N LYS A 181 -12.18 8.76 -18.32
CA LYS A 181 -11.69 8.68 -19.71
C LYS A 181 -10.67 9.77 -20.01
N LYS A 182 -10.97 11.02 -19.66
CA LYS A 182 -10.05 12.16 -19.90
C LYS A 182 -8.74 11.97 -19.12
N ALA A 183 -8.82 11.63 -17.84
CA ALA A 183 -7.65 11.45 -16.99
C ALA A 183 -6.79 10.25 -17.45
N LEU A 184 -7.41 9.13 -17.80
CA LEU A 184 -6.72 7.95 -18.32
C LEU A 184 -6.08 8.21 -19.68
N LEU A 185 -6.72 8.94 -20.60
CA LEU A 185 -6.09 9.29 -21.88
C LEU A 185 -4.81 10.12 -21.68
N ILE A 186 -4.80 11.03 -20.71
CA ILE A 186 -3.58 11.78 -20.32
C ILE A 186 -2.55 10.84 -19.70
N ARG A 187 -2.95 9.96 -18.78
CA ARG A 187 -2.03 8.96 -18.21
C ARG A 187 -1.37 8.12 -19.30
N TYR A 188 -2.17 7.60 -20.25
CA TYR A 188 -1.70 6.74 -21.33
C TYR A 188 -0.75 7.47 -22.28
N SER A 189 -0.98 8.76 -22.57
CA SER A 189 -0.04 9.57 -23.36
C SER A 189 1.28 9.83 -22.63
N LEU A 190 1.27 9.84 -21.29
CA LEU A 190 2.44 10.04 -20.44
C LEU A 190 3.15 8.74 -20.04
N LEU A 191 2.68 7.55 -20.46
CA LEU A 191 3.33 6.28 -20.10
C LEU A 191 4.83 6.21 -20.44
N PRO A 192 5.33 6.73 -21.59
CA PRO A 192 6.76 6.76 -21.85
C PRO A 192 7.56 7.58 -20.83
N TYR A 193 6.99 8.71 -20.38
CA TYR A 193 7.58 9.55 -19.33
C TYR A 193 7.53 8.84 -17.97
N LEU A 194 6.37 8.31 -17.59
CA LEU A 194 6.21 7.57 -16.34
C LEU A 194 7.17 6.37 -16.27
N TYR A 195 7.32 5.63 -17.37
CA TYR A 195 8.26 4.51 -17.45
C TYR A 195 9.72 4.96 -17.33
N SER A 196 10.06 6.11 -17.90
CA SER A 196 11.39 6.72 -17.75
C SER A 196 11.68 7.10 -16.29
N LEU A 197 10.68 7.61 -15.56
CA LEU A 197 10.80 7.87 -14.12
C LEU A 197 11.03 6.58 -13.32
N PHE A 198 10.30 5.51 -13.63
CA PHE A 198 10.53 4.19 -13.02
C PHE A 198 11.92 3.63 -13.34
N TRP A 199 12.43 3.85 -14.56
CA TRP A 199 13.80 3.50 -14.91
C TRP A 199 14.82 4.28 -14.07
N ARG A 200 14.63 5.59 -13.90
CA ARG A 200 15.51 6.41 -13.03
C ARG A 200 15.43 5.96 -11.57
N SER A 201 14.23 5.63 -11.09
CA SER A 201 14.02 5.08 -9.75
C SER A 201 14.78 3.77 -9.56
N HIS A 202 14.71 2.87 -10.54
CA HIS A 202 15.40 1.58 -10.52
C HIS A 202 16.93 1.69 -10.54
N ILE A 203 17.48 2.61 -11.35
CA ILE A 203 18.94 2.72 -11.54
C ILE A 203 19.59 3.65 -10.51
N TYR A 204 18.94 4.76 -10.16
CA TYR A 204 19.52 5.84 -9.36
C TYR A 204 18.85 6.04 -8.00
N GLY A 205 17.79 5.28 -7.68
CA GLY A 205 17.07 5.43 -6.40
C GLY A 205 16.19 6.69 -6.30
N GLU A 206 15.82 7.28 -7.44
CA GLU A 206 14.94 8.45 -7.48
C GLU A 206 13.49 8.13 -7.16
N THR A 207 12.70 9.14 -6.80
CA THR A 207 11.25 9.02 -6.63
C THR A 207 10.50 9.25 -7.94
N VAL A 208 9.33 8.60 -8.10
CA VAL A 208 8.45 8.72 -9.26
C VAL A 208 7.36 9.77 -9.00
N ALA A 209 6.58 9.59 -7.93
CA ALA A 209 5.74 10.64 -7.39
C ALA A 209 6.54 11.37 -6.30
N ARG A 210 6.59 12.70 -6.36
CA ARG A 210 7.55 13.49 -5.59
C ARG A 210 6.89 14.77 -5.06
N SER A 211 7.18 15.09 -3.79
CA SER A 211 6.80 16.38 -3.21
C SER A 211 7.55 17.52 -3.90
N LEU A 212 6.89 18.67 -4.08
CA LEU A 212 7.49 19.89 -4.60
C LEU A 212 8.73 20.32 -3.79
N PHE A 213 8.78 19.99 -2.49
CA PHE A 213 9.94 20.25 -1.64
C PHE A 213 11.26 19.71 -2.22
N PHE A 214 11.23 18.55 -2.88
CA PHE A 214 12.44 17.95 -3.47
C PHE A 214 12.88 18.61 -4.78
N GLU A 215 12.01 19.38 -5.44
CA GLU A 215 12.31 20.10 -6.69
C GLU A 215 12.65 21.57 -6.44
N CYS A 216 12.03 22.17 -5.43
CA CYS A 216 12.01 23.61 -5.20
C CYS A 216 12.48 23.95 -3.76
N VAL A 217 13.69 23.51 -3.42
CA VAL A 217 14.30 23.62 -2.07
C VAL A 217 14.29 25.07 -1.52
N TYR A 218 14.32 26.09 -2.39
CA TYR A 218 14.39 27.51 -1.99
C TYR A 218 13.05 28.25 -1.95
N ILE A 219 11.98 27.75 -2.57
CA ILE A 219 10.70 28.50 -2.74
C ILE A 219 9.55 27.85 -1.95
N CYS A 220 9.56 26.53 -1.75
CA CYS A 220 8.40 25.84 -1.18
C CYS A 220 8.19 26.00 0.34
N TYR A 221 9.13 26.60 1.07
CA TYR A 221 8.89 26.96 2.48
C TYR A 221 7.80 28.03 2.65
N GLN A 222 7.37 28.70 1.58
CA GLN A 222 6.31 29.72 1.60
C GLN A 222 4.93 29.23 1.14
N ILE A 223 4.75 27.94 0.81
CA ILE A 223 3.49 27.43 0.22
C ILE A 223 2.47 26.93 1.28
N ASN A 224 2.83 26.97 2.57
CA ASN A 224 1.94 26.56 3.67
C ASN A 224 1.51 27.70 4.61
N ASP A 225 1.76 28.97 4.25
CA ASP A 225 1.22 30.15 4.95
C ASP A 225 0.02 30.73 4.19
#